data_AF-A0A7Y7CGU4-F1
#
_entry.id   AF-A0A7Y7CGU4-F1
#
_cell.length_a   1.000
_cell.length_b   1.000
_cell.length_c   1.000
_cell.angle_alpha   90.00
_cell.angle_beta   90.00
_cell.angle_gamma   90.00
#
_symmetry.space_group_name_H-M   'P 1'
#
loop_
_entity.id
_entity.type
_entity.pdbx_description
1 polymer ?
#
loop_
_entity_poly.entity_id
_entity_poly.type
_entity_poly.pdbx_seq_one_letter_code
_entity_poly.pdbx_strand_id
1 'polypeptide(L)'
;MVKYFIKNHRYSKDKFRLLTKDFDARKVIDTIVAISADIIDKKPNASFGFVGEPLLTEKDKEKTKRFRVYFKYATKHFSPDNWGHYPYYDISAYLLLNSTSQLSSSEAEEFFKDYLEI
;
A
#
# COMPACT_ATOMS: atom_id res chain seq x y z
N MET A 1 -10.29 -5.48 1.41
CA MET A 1 -9.40 -4.34 1.08
C MET A 1 -9.92 -3.08 1.74
N VAL A 2 -9.05 -2.32 2.42
CA VAL A 2 -9.42 -1.07 3.10
C VAL A 2 -8.98 0.11 2.22
N LYS A 3 -9.93 0.97 1.82
CA LYS A 3 -9.63 2.18 1.04
C LYS A 3 -9.72 3.41 1.94
N TYR A 4 -8.68 4.24 1.97
CA TYR A 4 -8.63 5.45 2.80
C TYR A 4 -8.61 6.71 1.93
N PHE A 5 -9.47 7.67 2.28
CA PHE A 5 -9.48 9.02 1.73
C PHE A 5 -10.12 9.96 2.76
N ILE A 6 -9.80 11.25 2.72
CA ILE A 6 -10.41 12.19 3.67
C ILE A 6 -11.89 12.38 3.36
N LYS A 7 -12.73 12.44 4.41
CA LYS A 7 -14.20 12.54 4.29
C LYS A 7 -14.67 13.70 3.41
N ASN A 8 -13.89 14.78 3.34
CA ASN A 8 -14.19 15.94 2.51
C ASN A 8 -14.10 15.63 1.00
N HIS A 9 -13.31 14.63 0.60
CA HIS A 9 -13.17 14.20 -0.79
C HIS A 9 -14.18 13.13 -1.20
N ARG A 10 -15.14 12.73 -0.34
CA ARG A 10 -16.02 11.56 -0.59
C ARG A 10 -16.78 11.57 -1.91
N TYR A 11 -17.15 12.75 -2.41
CA TYR A 11 -17.87 12.92 -3.67
C TYR A 11 -16.94 13.19 -4.87
N SER A 12 -15.64 13.36 -4.65
CA SER A 12 -14.69 13.50 -5.74
C SER A 12 -14.41 12.14 -6.39
N LYS A 13 -14.37 12.12 -7.72
CA LYS A 13 -13.89 10.96 -8.48
C LYS A 13 -12.40 10.71 -8.22
N ASP A 14 -11.65 11.78 -7.93
CA ASP A 14 -10.21 11.76 -7.67
C ASP A 14 -9.83 11.63 -6.19
N LYS A 15 -10.75 11.19 -5.33
CA LYS A 15 -10.58 11.18 -3.87
C LYS A 15 -9.31 10.48 -3.36
N PHE A 16 -8.80 9.49 -4.10
CA PHE A 16 -7.56 8.78 -3.81
C PHE A 16 -6.30 9.45 -4.39
N ARG A 17 -6.48 10.36 -5.34
CA ARG A 17 -5.41 11.11 -6.03
C ARG A 17 -5.16 12.47 -5.39
N LEU A 18 -6.13 13.00 -4.66
CA LEU A 18 -6.03 14.29 -3.96
C LEU A 18 -5.13 14.21 -2.71
N LEU A 19 -4.29 15.23 -2.53
CA LEU A 19 -3.51 15.43 -1.30
C LEU A 19 -4.35 16.15 -0.25
N THR A 20 -4.14 15.79 1.02
CA THR A 20 -4.79 16.47 2.15
C THR A 20 -4.13 17.79 2.49
N LYS A 21 -2.86 17.97 2.09
CA LYS A 21 -1.99 19.10 2.45
C LYS A 21 -1.72 19.22 3.96
N ASP A 22 -1.85 18.12 4.69
CA ASP A 22 -1.52 18.09 6.13
C ASP A 22 0.00 17.98 6.38
N PHE A 23 0.79 17.74 5.32
CA PHE A 23 2.26 17.56 5.35
C PHE A 23 2.77 16.49 6.33
N ASP A 24 1.88 15.66 6.88
CA ASP A 24 2.19 14.61 7.84
C ASP A 24 1.83 13.22 7.27
N ALA A 25 2.66 12.75 6.33
CA ALA A 25 2.54 11.39 5.82
C ALA A 25 2.86 10.32 6.87
N ARG A 26 3.66 10.68 7.89
CA ARG A 26 4.13 9.74 8.92
C ARG A 26 2.97 9.26 9.77
N LYS A 27 2.11 10.16 10.25
CA LYS A 27 0.94 9.80 11.06
C LYS A 27 0.02 8.78 10.37
N VAL A 28 -0.19 8.91 9.06
CA VAL A 28 -1.00 7.96 8.29
C VAL A 28 -0.32 6.59 8.24
N ILE A 29 0.98 6.57 8.00
CA ILE A 29 1.76 5.33 7.92
C ILE A 29 1.84 4.65 9.30
N ASP A 30 2.07 5.40 10.38
CA ASP A 30 2.10 4.88 11.75
C ASP A 30 0.76 4.23 12.12
N THR A 31 -0.36 4.84 11.70
CA THR A 31 -1.70 4.26 11.87
C THR A 31 -1.84 2.93 11.14
N ILE A 32 -1.36 2.86 9.90
CA ILE A 32 -1.36 1.61 9.11
C ILE A 32 -0.51 0.54 9.80
N VAL A 33 0.68 0.89 10.29
CA VAL A 33 1.57 -0.04 11.02
C VAL A 33 0.89 -0.57 12.29
N ALA A 34 0.22 0.29 13.06
CA ALA A 34 -0.51 -0.12 14.25
C ALA A 34 -1.68 -1.07 13.91
N ILE A 35 -2.42 -0.80 12.84
CA ILE A 35 -3.49 -1.68 12.36
C ILE A 35 -2.91 -3.02 11.88
N SER A 36 -1.79 -2.99 11.15
CA SER A 36 -1.10 -4.22 10.74
C SER A 36 -0.68 -5.07 11.94
N ALA A 37 -0.15 -4.45 13.01
CA ALA A 37 0.20 -5.17 14.23
C ALA A 37 -1.02 -5.83 14.89
N ASP A 38 -2.15 -5.12 15.02
CA ASP A 38 -3.41 -5.66 15.55
C ASP A 38 -3.97 -6.81 14.68
N ILE A 39 -3.81 -6.72 13.35
CA ILE A 39 -4.20 -7.80 12.44
C ILE A 39 -3.29 -9.02 12.61
N ILE A 40 -1.98 -8.83 12.74
CA ILE A 40 -1.02 -9.92 12.92
C ILE A 40 -1.29 -10.67 14.24
N ASP A 41 -1.60 -9.97 15.32
CA ASP A 41 -1.95 -10.58 16.61
C ASP A 41 -3.14 -11.56 16.49
N LYS A 42 -4.14 -11.18 15.68
CA LYS A 42 -5.33 -12.01 15.44
C LYS A 42 -5.16 -13.04 14.31
N LYS A 43 -4.27 -12.75 13.35
CA LYS A 43 -4.01 -13.55 12.15
C LYS A 43 -2.51 -13.55 11.85
N PRO A 44 -1.73 -14.44 12.50
CA PRO A 44 -0.27 -14.43 12.41
C PRO A 44 0.30 -14.66 11.01
N ASN A 45 -0.48 -15.22 10.08
CA ASN A 45 -0.11 -15.46 8.68
C ASN A 45 -0.59 -14.37 7.71
N ALA A 46 -1.10 -13.24 8.23
CA ALA A 46 -1.57 -12.15 7.40
C ALA A 46 -0.42 -11.46 6.65
N SER A 47 -0.67 -11.18 5.38
CA SER A 47 0.18 -10.39 4.48
C SER A 47 -0.54 -9.10 4.10
N PHE A 48 0.19 -8.08 3.66
CA PHE A 48 -0.36 -6.76 3.40
C PHE A 48 -0.03 -6.28 1.98
N GLY A 49 -0.97 -5.55 1.39
CA GLY A 49 -0.84 -5.02 0.04
C GLY A 49 -1.13 -3.53 -0.01
N PHE A 50 -0.36 -2.80 -0.83
CA PHE A 50 -0.47 -1.35 -0.97
C PHE A 50 -0.48 -0.95 -2.44
N VAL A 51 -1.29 0.06 -2.77
CA VAL A 51 -1.33 0.69 -4.10
C VAL A 51 -1.01 2.17 -3.93
N GLY A 52 0.01 2.63 -4.64
CA GLY A 52 0.41 4.03 -4.71
C GLY A 52 -0.32 4.73 -5.85
N GLU A 53 -1.53 5.21 -5.61
CA GLU A 53 -2.29 6.00 -6.58
C GLU A 53 -1.53 7.28 -7.02
N PRO A 54 -1.48 7.61 -8.33
CA PRO A 54 -0.80 8.79 -8.83
C PRO A 54 -1.51 10.06 -8.39
N LEU A 55 -0.73 11.10 -8.10
CA LEU A 55 -1.27 12.45 -7.97
C LEU A 55 -1.93 12.91 -9.27
N LEU A 56 -2.79 13.93 -9.18
CA LEU A 56 -3.37 14.56 -10.37
C LEU A 56 -2.31 15.16 -11.30
N THR A 57 -1.17 15.56 -10.74
CA THR A 57 -0.01 16.09 -11.47
C THR A 57 0.89 15.02 -12.05
N GLU A 58 0.73 13.76 -11.65
CA GLU A 58 1.48 12.62 -12.18
C GLU A 58 0.70 12.05 -13.38
N LYS A 59 1.34 12.07 -14.56
CA LYS A 59 0.77 11.51 -15.80
C LYS A 59 0.96 10.00 -15.88
N ASP A 60 2.03 9.52 -15.25
CA ASP A 60 2.41 8.11 -15.22
C ASP A 60 1.79 7.42 -14.00
N LYS A 61 1.36 6.17 -14.19
CA LYS A 61 0.88 5.27 -13.14
C LYS A 61 2.01 4.41 -12.59
N GLU A 62 3.16 4.34 -13.26
CA GLU A 62 4.34 3.63 -12.81
C GLU A 62 5.12 4.42 -11.77
N LYS A 63 5.67 3.71 -10.77
CA LYS A 63 6.59 4.25 -9.75
C LYS A 63 6.15 5.58 -9.12
N THR A 64 4.86 5.75 -8.78
CA THR A 64 4.33 7.03 -8.28
C THR A 64 5.05 7.51 -7.01
N LYS A 65 4.94 8.82 -6.71
CA LYS A 65 5.47 9.40 -5.46
C LYS A 65 4.97 8.65 -4.22
N ARG A 66 3.69 8.29 -4.18
CA ARG A 66 3.10 7.57 -3.05
C ARG A 66 3.67 6.18 -2.90
N PHE A 67 3.76 5.42 -4.00
CA PHE A 67 4.38 4.10 -4.01
C PHE A 67 5.80 4.15 -3.42
N ARG A 68 6.63 5.08 -3.88
CA ARG A 68 8.02 5.22 -3.40
C ARG A 68 8.09 5.55 -1.90
N VAL A 69 7.19 6.40 -1.41
CA VAL A 69 7.12 6.74 0.02
C VAL A 69 6.67 5.53 0.82
N TYR A 70 5.55 4.91 0.47
CA TYR A 70 5.00 3.77 1.20
C TYR A 70 5.99 2.61 1.25
N PHE A 71 6.60 2.26 0.12
CA PHE A 71 7.62 1.22 0.06
C PHE A 71 8.80 1.52 0.99
N LYS A 72 9.34 2.75 0.94
CA LYS A 72 10.46 3.17 1.81
C LYS A 72 10.11 3.13 3.30
N TYR A 73 8.87 3.40 3.68
CA TYR A 73 8.46 3.28 5.07
C TYR A 73 8.23 1.82 5.47
N ALA A 74 7.56 1.03 4.64
CA ALA A 74 7.34 -0.39 4.90
C ALA A 74 8.66 -1.14 5.11
N THR A 75 9.67 -0.91 4.27
CA THR A 75 11.01 -1.53 4.42
C THR A 75 11.74 -1.14 5.71
N LYS A 76 11.36 -0.02 6.34
CA LYS A 76 11.92 0.39 7.64
C LYS A 76 11.20 -0.24 8.82
N HIS A 77 9.90 -0.48 8.71
CA HIS A 77 9.08 -1.03 9.81
C HIS A 77 9.04 -2.55 9.82
N PHE A 78 9.17 -3.20 8.66
CA PHE A 78 9.04 -4.64 8.52
C PHE A 78 10.38 -5.26 8.06
N SER A 79 11.08 -5.92 8.99
CA SER A 79 12.39 -6.52 8.74
C SER A 79 12.32 -7.59 7.63
N PRO A 80 13.30 -7.66 6.72
CA PRO A 80 13.40 -8.72 5.72
C PRO A 80 13.55 -10.13 6.33
N ASP A 81 13.92 -10.26 7.61
CA ASP A 81 14.06 -11.57 8.27
C ASP A 81 12.73 -12.34 8.35
N ASN A 82 11.62 -11.60 8.49
CA ASN A 82 10.28 -12.18 8.66
C ASN A 82 9.33 -11.81 7.52
N TRP A 83 9.73 -10.89 6.64
CA TRP A 83 8.87 -10.30 5.62
C TRP A 83 9.54 -10.23 4.26
N GLY A 84 8.87 -10.77 3.24
CA GLY A 84 9.22 -10.57 1.85
C GLY A 84 8.67 -9.23 1.33
N HIS A 85 9.52 -8.48 0.62
CA HIS A 85 9.17 -7.17 0.07
C HIS A 85 9.13 -7.25 -1.46
N TYR A 86 7.93 -7.23 -2.04
CA TYR A 86 7.74 -7.41 -3.49
C TYR A 86 7.12 -6.16 -4.12
N PRO A 87 7.94 -5.25 -4.67
CA PRO A 87 7.45 -4.10 -5.42
C PRO A 87 7.05 -4.48 -6.85
N TYR A 88 5.86 -4.06 -7.26
CA TYR A 88 5.38 -4.15 -8.64
C TYR A 88 5.38 -2.75 -9.26
N TYR A 89 6.53 -2.38 -9.82
CA TYR A 89 6.82 -1.00 -10.23
C TYR A 89 5.87 -0.48 -11.32
N ASP A 90 5.47 -1.35 -12.25
CA ASP A 90 4.68 -1.01 -13.43
C ASP A 90 3.23 -0.66 -13.06
N ILE A 91 2.79 -1.08 -11.89
CA ILE A 91 1.42 -0.85 -11.39
C ILE A 91 1.41 -0.05 -10.10
N SER A 92 2.57 0.45 -9.66
CA SER A 92 2.76 1.15 -8.39
C SER A 92 2.16 0.43 -7.18
N ALA A 93 2.20 -0.91 -7.20
CA ALA A 93 1.70 -1.74 -6.11
C ALA A 93 2.87 -2.41 -5.38
N TYR A 94 2.61 -2.88 -4.17
CA TYR A 94 3.61 -3.51 -3.33
C TYR A 94 2.97 -4.53 -2.41
N LEU A 95 3.53 -5.73 -2.38
CA LEU A 95 3.19 -6.79 -1.44
C LEU A 95 4.25 -6.86 -0.34
N LEU A 96 3.77 -6.77 0.90
CA LEU A 96 4.48 -7.11 2.11
C LEU A 96 4.03 -8.53 2.52
N LEU A 97 4.81 -9.52 2.14
CA LEU A 97 4.49 -10.94 2.33
C LEU A 97 5.04 -11.41 3.68
N ASN A 98 4.18 -11.95 4.53
CA ASN A 98 4.62 -12.61 5.73
C ASN A 98 5.28 -13.95 5.38
N SER A 99 6.47 -14.23 5.92
CA SER A 99 7.20 -15.48 5.71
C SER A 99 6.41 -16.75 6.06
N THR A 100 5.40 -16.65 6.94
CA THR A 100 4.53 -17.76 7.31
C THR A 100 3.27 -17.87 6.45
N SER A 101 3.09 -16.98 5.48
CA SER A 101 1.95 -16.99 4.56
C SER A 101 2.17 -18.00 3.42
N GLN A 102 1.09 -18.57 2.89
CA GLN A 102 1.13 -19.42 1.70
C GLN A 102 0.87 -18.64 0.39
N LEU A 103 0.62 -17.33 0.49
CA LEU A 103 0.38 -16.46 -0.66
C LEU A 103 1.65 -16.36 -1.51
N SER A 104 1.54 -16.60 -2.82
CA SER A 104 2.63 -16.31 -3.75
C SER A 104 2.65 -14.85 -4.19
N SER A 105 3.82 -14.34 -4.59
CA SER A 105 3.93 -13.00 -5.15
C SER A 105 3.21 -12.87 -6.49
N SER A 106 3.12 -13.93 -7.29
CA SER A 106 2.43 -13.91 -8.58
C SER A 106 0.91 -13.79 -8.40
N GLU A 107 0.31 -14.57 -7.50
CA GLU A 107 -1.12 -14.47 -7.17
C GLU A 107 -1.49 -13.08 -6.66
N ALA A 108 -0.62 -12.48 -5.84
CA ALA A 108 -0.82 -11.12 -5.36
C ALA A 108 -0.72 -10.08 -6.49
N GLU A 109 0.20 -10.26 -7.43
CA GLU A 109 0.34 -9.36 -8.59
C GLU A 109 -0.91 -9.41 -9.48
N GLU A 110 -1.41 -10.61 -9.78
CA GLU A 110 -2.66 -10.81 -10.53
C GLU A 110 -3.84 -10.15 -9.82
N PHE A 111 -3.94 -10.32 -8.50
CA PHE A 111 -4.96 -9.63 -7.70
C PHE A 111 -4.85 -8.10 -7.82
N PHE A 112 -3.64 -7.53 -7.82
CA PHE A 112 -3.47 -6.09 -8.00
C PHE A 112 -3.87 -5.63 -9.40
N LYS A 113 -3.53 -6.39 -10.43
CA LYS A 113 -3.89 -6.09 -11.83
C LYS A 113 -5.40 -6.10 -12.04
N ASP A 114 -6.08 -7.16 -11.58
CA ASP A 114 -7.54 -7.25 -11.58
C ASP A 114 -8.19 -6.08 -10.83
N TYR A 115 -7.68 -5.77 -9.63
CA TYR A 115 -8.18 -4.63 -8.84
C TYR A 115 -7.98 -3.27 -9.53
N LEU A 116 -6.90 -3.10 -10.28
CA LEU A 116 -6.57 -1.87 -11.00
C LEU A 116 -7.21 -1.81 -12.39
N GLU A 117 -7.93 -2.87 -12.80
CA GLU A 117 -8.55 -3.03 -14.11
C GLU A 117 -7.52 -2.93 -15.26
N ILE A 118 -6.37 -3.60 -15.12
CA ILE A 118 -5.24 -3.62 -16.08
C ILE A 118 -4.72 -5.03 -16.38
#